data_AF-A0A7S3JE24-F1
#
_entry.id   AF-A0A7S3JE24-F1
#
_cell.length_a   1.000
_cell.length_b   1.000
_cell.length_c   1.000
_cell.angle_alpha   90.00
_cell.angle_beta   90.00
_cell.angle_gamma   90.00
#
_symmetry.space_group_name_H-M   'P 1'
#
loop_
_entity.id
_entity.type
_entity.pdbx_description
1 polymer ?
#
loop_
_entity_poly.entity_id
_entity_poly.type
_entity_poly.pdbx_seq_one_letter_code
_entity_poly.pdbx_strand_id
1 'polypeptide(L)'
;AITFGKDTVITLLEDDEKIGTDGFCYSTIDEVSKMENNKITDVKGVVVSVEGMDEITMKSGMTKPIRRILIADNSREPGVSIQVTFWGKIAYRANFGVGEAIALKDVKVGTYNSVSLNMSDE
;
A
#
# COMPACT_ATOMS: atom_id res chain seq x y z
N ALA A 1 -20.41 -9.19 -3.69
CA ALA A 1 -20.25 -9.09 -2.23
C ALA A 1 -20.82 -10.34 -1.60
N ILE A 2 -20.09 -10.97 -0.68
CA ILE A 2 -20.57 -12.10 0.12
C ILE A 2 -20.90 -11.55 1.51
N THR A 3 -22.03 -11.94 2.09
CA THR A 3 -22.45 -11.52 3.43
C THR A 3 -22.69 -12.76 4.28
N PHE A 4 -22.04 -12.82 5.44
CA PHE A 4 -22.19 -13.95 6.35
C PHE A 4 -23.47 -13.85 7.16
N GLY A 5 -24.28 -14.91 7.11
CA GLY A 5 -25.44 -15.12 7.97
C GLY A 5 -25.09 -15.93 9.22
N LYS A 6 -26.08 -16.13 10.10
CA LYS A 6 -25.93 -16.90 11.34
C LYS A 6 -25.46 -18.33 11.13
N ASP A 7 -25.81 -18.93 9.99
CA ASP A 7 -25.50 -20.32 9.65
C ASP A 7 -24.22 -20.47 8.81
N THR A 8 -23.41 -19.39 8.72
CA THR A 8 -22.12 -19.46 8.02
C THR A 8 -21.14 -20.32 8.79
N VAL A 9 -20.55 -21.31 8.13
CA VAL A 9 -19.46 -22.13 8.68
C VAL A 9 -18.17 -21.80 7.93
N ILE A 10 -17.13 -21.44 8.68
CA ILE A 10 -15.77 -21.22 8.16
C ILE A 10 -14.88 -22.28 8.82
N THR A 11 -14.18 -23.08 8.00
CA THR A 11 -13.31 -24.16 8.49
C THR A 11 -11.94 -24.04 7.82
N LEU A 12 -10.89 -24.18 8.62
CA LEU A 12 -9.53 -24.26 8.11
C LEU A 12 -9.36 -25.60 7.38
N LEU A 13 -8.84 -25.56 6.15
CA LEU A 13 -8.49 -26.75 5.37
C LEU A 13 -6.97 -26.84 5.24
N GLU A 14 -6.48 -28.05 4.98
CA GLU A 14 -5.09 -28.24 4.55
C GLU A 14 -4.88 -27.56 3.19
N ASP A 15 -3.67 -27.04 2.98
CA ASP A 15 -3.32 -26.41 1.71
C ASP A 15 -3.39 -27.44 0.58
N ASP A 16 -4.14 -27.13 -0.48
CA ASP A 16 -4.42 -28.07 -1.56
C ASP A 16 -3.76 -27.70 -2.89
N GLU A 17 -2.90 -26.67 -2.90
CA GLU A 17 -2.21 -26.08 -4.07
C GLU A 17 -3.14 -25.68 -5.25
N LYS A 18 -4.45 -25.90 -5.12
CA LYS A 18 -5.48 -25.68 -6.16
C LYS A 18 -6.19 -24.35 -5.96
N ILE A 19 -6.17 -23.80 -4.75
CA ILE A 19 -6.57 -22.41 -4.51
C ILE A 19 -5.56 -21.51 -5.23
N GLY A 20 -6.01 -20.84 -6.28
CA GLY A 20 -5.20 -19.84 -6.96
C GLY A 20 -4.73 -18.80 -5.94
N THR A 21 -3.41 -18.68 -5.77
CA THR A 21 -2.85 -17.55 -5.03
C THR A 21 -3.21 -16.31 -5.83
N ASP A 22 -4.14 -15.50 -5.34
CA ASP A 22 -4.57 -14.25 -5.97
C ASP A 22 -3.39 -13.27 -5.91
N GLY A 23 -2.50 -13.45 -6.88
CA GLY A 23 -1.16 -12.90 -6.87
C GLY A 23 -1.17 -11.38 -6.91
N PHE A 24 -0.01 -10.81 -6.66
CA PHE A 24 0.19 -9.40 -6.96
C PHE A 24 0.27 -9.19 -8.47
N CYS A 25 -0.45 -8.19 -8.98
CA CYS A 25 -0.33 -7.70 -10.35
C CYS A 25 0.53 -6.43 -10.35
N TYR A 26 1.83 -6.60 -10.12
CA TYR A 26 2.73 -5.47 -9.89
C TYR A 26 2.83 -4.53 -11.09
N SER A 27 2.64 -3.24 -10.83
CA SER A 27 3.11 -2.15 -11.68
C SER A 27 4.47 -1.65 -11.19
N THR A 28 5.33 -1.28 -12.13
CA THR A 28 6.59 -0.59 -11.83
C THR A 28 6.34 0.84 -11.34
N ILE A 29 7.29 1.41 -10.62
CA ILE A 29 7.16 2.79 -10.12
C ILE A 29 7.06 3.79 -11.29
N ASP A 30 7.76 3.56 -12.40
CA ASP A 30 7.64 4.37 -13.62
C ASP A 30 6.21 4.31 -14.21
N GLU A 31 5.60 3.13 -14.27
CA GLU A 31 4.21 3.00 -14.72
C GLU A 31 3.26 3.75 -13.79
N VAL A 32 3.44 3.63 -12.47
CA VAL A 32 2.64 4.33 -11.46
C VAL A 32 2.73 5.85 -11.63
N SER A 33 3.91 6.40 -11.95
CA SER A 33 4.10 7.84 -12.16
C SER A 33 3.22 8.42 -13.29
N LYS A 34 2.73 7.56 -14.19
CA LYS A 34 1.88 7.92 -15.34
C LYS A 34 0.41 7.55 -15.12
N MET A 35 0.05 7.01 -13.96
CA MET A 35 -1.32 6.59 -13.66
C MET A 35 -2.23 7.75 -13.25
N GLU A 36 -3.52 7.58 -13.55
CA GLU A 36 -4.56 8.51 -13.13
C GLU A 36 -4.83 8.43 -11.62
N ASN A 37 -5.29 9.56 -11.08
CA ASN A 37 -5.69 9.67 -9.69
C ASN A 37 -6.78 8.65 -9.32
N ASN A 38 -6.73 8.12 -8.11
CA ASN A 38 -7.63 7.08 -7.58
C ASN A 38 -7.53 5.70 -8.24
N LYS A 39 -6.60 5.47 -9.18
CA LYS A 39 -6.33 4.12 -9.67
C LYS A 39 -5.80 3.22 -8.54
N ILE A 40 -6.22 1.97 -8.52
CA ILE A 40 -5.73 0.94 -7.60
C ILE A 40 -4.69 0.09 -8.34
N THR A 41 -3.58 -0.21 -7.69
CA THR A 41 -2.50 -1.01 -8.27
C THR A 41 -1.72 -1.74 -7.18
N ASP A 42 -0.94 -2.75 -7.58
CA ASP A 42 -0.01 -3.45 -6.72
C ASP A 42 1.41 -2.96 -7.02
N VAL A 43 2.23 -2.72 -5.98
CA VAL A 43 3.59 -2.21 -6.15
C VAL A 43 4.54 -2.96 -5.24
N LYS A 44 5.76 -3.21 -5.70
CA LYS A 44 6.86 -3.69 -4.86
C LYS A 44 8.07 -2.79 -5.01
N GLY A 45 8.90 -2.75 -3.98
CA GLY A 45 10.12 -1.96 -3.99
C GLY A 45 10.95 -2.18 -2.75
N VAL A 46 12.07 -1.47 -2.69
CA VAL A 46 12.96 -1.40 -1.53
C VAL A 46 12.77 -0.05 -0.87
N VAL A 47 12.66 -0.03 0.45
CA VAL A 47 12.56 1.19 1.25
C VAL A 47 13.89 1.95 1.20
N VAL A 48 13.88 3.18 0.71
CA VAL A 48 15.06 4.05 0.60
C VAL A 48 15.06 5.17 1.63
N SER A 49 13.91 5.52 2.18
CA SER A 49 13.76 6.48 3.27
C SER A 49 12.52 6.17 4.10
N VAL A 50 12.59 6.49 5.39
CA VAL A 50 11.50 6.36 6.34
C VAL A 50 11.31 7.71 7.02
N GLU A 51 10.11 8.27 6.90
CA GLU A 51 9.72 9.41 7.71
C GLU A 51 9.06 8.92 9.01
N GLY A 52 9.16 9.75 10.05
CA GLY A 52 8.56 9.46 11.34
C GLY A 52 7.04 9.29 11.26
N MET A 53 6.48 8.70 12.31
CA MET A 53 5.04 8.67 12.50
C MET A 53 4.53 10.06 12.93
N ASP A 54 3.38 10.45 12.40
CA ASP A 54 2.74 11.74 12.68
C ASP A 54 1.22 11.58 12.80
N GLU A 55 0.52 12.61 13.26
CA GLU A 55 -0.94 12.67 13.32
C GLU A 55 -1.47 13.88 12.57
N ILE A 56 -2.39 13.65 11.62
CA ILE A 56 -3.05 14.74 10.88
C ILE A 56 -4.47 14.93 11.40
N THR A 57 -4.78 16.15 11.83
CA THR A 57 -6.17 16.58 12.06
C THR A 57 -6.86 16.81 10.71
N MET A 58 -7.85 15.98 10.41
CA MET A 58 -8.67 16.11 9.21
C MET A 58 -9.62 17.30 9.30
N LYS A 59 -10.16 17.74 8.15
CA LYS A 59 -11.17 18.81 8.09
C LYS A 59 -12.42 18.52 8.93
N SER A 60 -12.71 17.24 9.20
CA SER A 60 -13.79 16.79 10.06
C SER A 60 -13.53 17.00 11.56
N GLY A 61 -12.32 17.43 11.95
CA GLY A 61 -11.88 17.55 13.35
C GLY A 61 -11.34 16.25 13.96
N MET A 62 -11.44 15.13 13.25
CA MET A 62 -10.85 13.86 13.68
C MET A 62 -9.35 13.81 13.38
N THR A 63 -8.54 13.28 14.29
CA THR A 63 -7.13 13.00 14.03
C THR A 63 -6.98 11.62 13.39
N LYS A 64 -6.07 11.50 12.41
CA LYS A 64 -5.70 10.22 11.81
C LYS A 64 -4.19 10.06 11.84
N PRO A 65 -3.68 8.94 12.38
CA PRO A 65 -2.26 8.63 12.34
C PRO A 65 -1.81 8.40 10.89
N ILE A 66 -0.58 8.85 10.61
CA ILE A 66 0.05 8.71 9.31
C ILE A 66 1.51 8.28 9.45
N ARG A 67 2.01 7.62 8.41
CA ARG A 67 3.42 7.33 8.25
C ARG A 67 3.79 7.37 6.77
N ARG A 68 4.97 7.91 6.46
CA ARG A 68 5.46 8.01 5.08
C ARG A 68 6.77 7.28 4.92
N ILE A 69 6.95 6.64 3.77
CA ILE A 69 8.21 6.05 3.34
C ILE A 69 8.44 6.41 1.87
N LEU A 70 9.69 6.38 1.44
CA LEU A 70 10.05 6.36 0.02
C LEU A 70 10.47 4.95 -0.35
N ILE A 71 9.96 4.45 -1.47
CA ILE A 71 10.40 3.20 -2.07
C ILE A 71 10.94 3.42 -3.46
N ALA A 72 11.92 2.61 -3.86
CA ALA A 72 12.46 2.54 -5.21
C ALA A 72 12.38 1.09 -5.71
N ASP A 73 12.31 0.91 -7.02
CA ASP A 73 12.39 -0.39 -7.67
C ASP A 73 13.54 -0.39 -8.69
N ASN A 74 13.67 -1.48 -9.45
CA ASN A 74 14.64 -1.59 -10.54
C ASN A 74 14.11 -1.03 -11.87
N SER A 75 13.28 0.02 -11.83
CA SER A 75 12.77 0.70 -13.02
C SER A 75 13.90 1.10 -13.98
N ARG A 76 13.55 1.21 -15.27
CA ARG A 76 14.50 1.51 -16.36
C ARG A 76 15.19 2.87 -16.21
N GLU A 77 14.59 3.79 -15.47
CA GLU A 77 15.19 5.07 -15.12
C GLU A 77 15.85 5.01 -13.73
N PRO A 78 17.14 5.35 -13.59
CA PRO A 78 17.83 5.36 -12.30
C PRO A 78 17.19 6.37 -11.33
N GLY A 79 16.94 5.94 -10.10
CA GLY A 79 16.60 6.85 -9.00
C GLY A 79 15.14 7.29 -8.89
N VAL A 80 14.22 6.64 -9.61
CA VAL A 80 12.78 6.90 -9.43
C VAL A 80 12.33 6.29 -8.11
N SER A 81 12.07 7.15 -7.13
CA SER A 81 11.43 6.77 -5.87
C SER A 81 10.03 7.37 -5.79
N ILE A 82 9.10 6.66 -5.16
CA ILE A 82 7.74 7.15 -4.89
C ILE A 82 7.43 7.12 -3.41
N GLN A 83 6.70 8.13 -2.95
CA GLN A 83 6.24 8.20 -1.58
C GLN A 83 5.02 7.29 -1.39
N VAL A 84 5.06 6.46 -0.35
CA VAL A 84 3.91 5.70 0.14
C VAL A 84 3.47 6.31 1.46
N THR A 85 2.20 6.65 1.56
CA THR A 85 1.58 7.18 2.78
C THR A 85 0.61 6.14 3.34
N PHE A 86 0.87 5.70 4.56
CA PHE A 86 0.02 4.81 5.33
C PHE A 86 -0.91 5.63 6.21
N TRP A 87 -2.21 5.31 6.21
CA TRP A 87 -3.25 6.07 6.90
C TRP A 87 -4.01 5.20 7.89
N GLY A 88 -4.18 5.69 9.12
CA GLY A 88 -4.97 4.99 10.14
C GLY A 88 -4.18 3.87 10.81
N LYS A 89 -4.84 2.76 11.14
CA LYS A 89 -4.24 1.70 11.98
C LYS A 89 -3.01 1.06 11.31
N ILE A 90 -2.99 0.92 9.98
CA ILE A 90 -1.83 0.44 9.23
C ILE A 90 -0.59 1.32 9.38
N ALA A 91 -0.72 2.61 9.69
CA ALA A 91 0.43 3.49 9.92
C ALA A 91 1.29 3.03 11.11
N TYR A 92 0.68 2.46 12.16
CA TYR A 92 1.40 1.88 13.29
C TYR A 92 2.15 0.60 12.91
N ARG A 93 1.59 -0.18 11.97
CA ARG A 93 2.13 -1.46 11.52
C ARG A 93 3.21 -1.31 10.45
N ALA A 94 3.21 -0.19 9.72
CA ALA A 94 4.18 0.14 8.69
C ALA A 94 5.56 0.51 9.28
N ASN A 95 6.14 -0.37 10.09
CA ASN A 95 7.44 -0.17 10.74
C ASN A 95 8.56 -0.81 9.92
N PHE A 96 8.86 -0.19 8.78
CA PHE A 96 9.89 -0.65 7.86
C PHE A 96 11.23 0.02 8.12
N GLY A 97 12.32 -0.70 7.83
CA GLY A 97 13.69 -0.19 7.80
C GLY A 97 14.16 0.14 6.38
N VAL A 98 15.11 1.07 6.26
CA VAL A 98 15.80 1.32 4.97
C VAL A 98 16.52 0.04 4.53
N GLY A 99 16.35 -0.32 3.26
CA GLY A 99 16.88 -1.55 2.66
C GLY A 99 15.91 -2.74 2.71
N GLU A 100 14.78 -2.65 3.42
CA GLU A 100 13.78 -3.71 3.42
C GLU A 100 12.99 -3.73 2.10
N ALA A 101 12.73 -4.94 1.60
CA ALA A 101 11.84 -5.15 0.47
C ALA A 101 10.39 -5.20 0.96
N ILE A 102 9.50 -4.49 0.25
CA ILE A 102 8.07 -4.45 0.56
C ILE A 102 7.24 -4.76 -0.68
N ALA A 103 6.05 -5.33 -0.45
CA ALA A 103 5.01 -5.51 -1.44
C ALA A 103 3.71 -4.92 -0.89
N LEU A 104 3.07 -4.08 -1.69
CA LEU A 104 1.85 -3.36 -1.38
C LEU A 104 0.77 -3.83 -2.36
N LYS A 105 -0.31 -4.39 -1.83
CA LYS A 105 -1.48 -4.81 -2.61
C LYS A 105 -2.57 -3.74 -2.51
N ASP A 106 -3.28 -3.51 -3.60
CA ASP A 106 -4.44 -2.62 -3.68
C ASP A 106 -4.15 -1.19 -3.18
N VAL A 107 -2.95 -0.68 -3.49
CA VAL A 107 -2.54 0.67 -3.10
C VAL A 107 -3.12 1.71 -4.07
N LYS A 108 -3.63 2.83 -3.53
CA LYS A 108 -4.30 3.86 -4.31
C LYS A 108 -3.33 4.95 -4.78
N VAL A 109 -3.35 5.25 -6.07
CA VAL A 109 -2.59 6.35 -6.67
C VAL A 109 -3.23 7.68 -6.29
N GLY A 110 -2.42 8.60 -5.77
CA GLY A 110 -2.80 9.99 -5.48
C GLY A 110 -1.93 10.96 -6.29
N THR A 111 -2.52 11.97 -6.91
CA THR A 111 -1.79 12.93 -7.78
C THR A 111 -1.75 14.36 -7.22
N TYR A 112 -2.04 14.53 -5.92
CA TYR A 112 -2.03 15.84 -5.28
C TYR A 112 -0.58 16.31 -5.06
N ASN A 113 -0.18 17.42 -5.68
CA ASN A 113 1.18 18.00 -5.76
C ASN A 113 2.24 17.12 -6.45
N SER A 114 2.17 15.80 -6.31
CA SER A 114 3.02 14.83 -7.01
C SER A 114 2.30 13.47 -7.05
N VAL A 115 2.75 12.55 -7.91
CA VAL A 115 2.24 11.18 -7.91
C VAL A 115 2.79 10.43 -6.70
N SER A 116 1.89 9.85 -5.92
CA SER A 116 2.17 9.16 -4.66
C SER A 116 1.24 7.97 -4.48
N LEU A 117 1.56 7.11 -3.53
CA LEU A 117 0.78 5.93 -3.17
C LEU A 117 0.15 6.11 -1.79
N ASN A 118 -1.11 5.70 -1.64
CA ASN A 118 -1.88 5.84 -0.41
C ASN A 118 -2.47 4.48 -0.02
N MET A 119 -2.16 4.03 1.19
CA MET A 119 -2.65 2.78 1.75
C MET A 119 -3.43 3.03 3.03
N SER A 120 -4.62 2.44 3.16
CA SER A 120 -5.51 2.59 4.29
C SER A 120 -6.27 1.29 4.56
N ASP A 121 -6.62 1.03 5.81
CA ASP A 121 -7.45 -0.12 6.24
C ASP A 121 -8.97 0.12 6.05
N GLU A 122 -9.38 1.04 5.16
CA GLU A 122 -10.80 1.36 4.92
C GLU A 122 -11.40 0.51 3.80
#